data_AF-A0A1N7H5T6-F1
#
_entry.id   AF-A0A1N7H5T6-F1
#
_cell.length_a   1.000
_cell.length_b   1.000
_cell.length_c   1.000
_cell.angle_alpha   90.00
_cell.angle_beta   90.00
_cell.angle_gamma   90.00
#
_symmetry.space_group_name_H-M   'P 1'
#
loop_
_entity.id
_entity.type
_entity.pdbx_description
1 polymer ?
#
loop_
_entity_poly.entity_id
_entity_poly.type
_entity_poly.pdbx_seq_one_letter_code
_entity_poly.pdbx_strand_id
1 'polypeptide(L)' 'MQGARIYDEIHVSGHLRQEGHYTMLDALQPQHIIPAHQEMSGFSGYVDLASNQGYKLGRDLHVTLMETSSN' A
#
# COMPACT_ATOMS: atom_id res chain seq x y z
N MET A 1 -13.46 27.64 -30.61
CA MET A 1 -12.43 26.91 -29.84
C MET A 1 -11.34 27.91 -29.42
N GLN A 2 -11.00 28.00 -28.13
CA GLN A 2 -10.24 29.12 -27.52
C GLN A 2 -8.70 28.98 -27.59
N GLY A 3 -8.14 28.33 -28.62
CA GLY A 3 -6.70 28.40 -28.94
C GLY A 3 -5.68 27.95 -27.88
N ALA A 4 -6.09 27.35 -26.76
CA ALA A 4 -5.19 26.94 -25.67
C ALA A 4 -4.33 25.72 -26.05
N ARG A 5 -3.12 25.63 -25.47
CA ARG A 5 -2.24 24.46 -25.52
C ARG A 5 -2.14 23.85 -24.12
N ILE A 6 -2.49 22.58 -23.99
CA ILE A 6 -2.46 21.85 -22.72
C ILE A 6 -1.19 20.99 -22.69
N TYR A 7 -0.46 21.07 -21.58
CA TYR A 7 0.66 20.19 -21.28
C TYR A 7 0.28 19.42 -20.02
N ASP A 8 0.03 18.13 -20.17
CA ASP A 8 -0.34 17.20 -19.09
C ASP A 8 0.82 16.24 -18.81
N GLU A 9 0.69 15.39 -17.79
CA GLU A 9 1.69 14.37 -17.39
C GLU A 9 3.01 14.94 -16.84
N ILE A 10 3.01 16.21 -16.38
CA ILE A 10 4.16 16.84 -15.70
C ILE A 10 4.05 16.61 -14.17
N HIS A 11 3.89 15.34 -13.77
CA HIS A 11 3.80 14.94 -12.37
C HIS A 11 4.33 13.51 -12.20
N VAL A 12 4.86 13.20 -11.02
CA VAL A 12 5.23 11.84 -10.62
C VAL A 12 4.71 11.55 -9.21
N SER A 13 4.35 10.29 -8.97
CA SER A 13 3.95 9.85 -7.64
C SER A 13 5.11 10.01 -6.64
N GLY A 14 4.81 10.56 -5.46
CA GLY A 14 5.74 10.59 -4.32
C GLY A 14 5.70 9.33 -3.45
N HIS A 15 4.84 8.36 -3.76
CA HIS A 15 4.64 7.15 -2.96
C HIS A 15 5.34 5.92 -3.55
N LEU A 16 5.78 5.02 -2.67
CA LEU A 16 6.30 3.72 -3.08
C LEU A 16 5.24 2.93 -3.85
N ARG A 17 5.68 2.29 -4.93
CA ARG A 17 4.93 1.23 -5.60
C ARG A 17 5.34 -0.14 -5.06
N GLN A 18 4.74 -1.20 -5.57
CA GLN A 18 4.96 -2.58 -5.14
C GLN A 18 6.45 -2.97 -5.03
N GLU A 19 7.28 -2.70 -6.05
CA GLU A 19 8.72 -3.00 -6.01
C GLU A 19 9.49 -2.18 -4.96
N GLY A 20 9.04 -0.95 -4.71
CA GLY A 20 9.58 -0.11 -3.65
C GLY A 20 9.26 -0.70 -2.27
N HIS A 21 8.04 -1.18 -2.07
CA HIS A 21 7.67 -1.91 -0.86
C HIS A 21 8.41 -3.25 -0.72
N TYR A 22 8.63 -3.99 -1.81
CA TYR A 22 9.41 -5.23 -1.80
C TYR A 22 10.82 -4.98 -1.30
N THR A 23 11.49 -3.97 -1.89
CA THR A 23 12.86 -3.59 -1.52
C THR A 23 12.91 -3.08 -0.07
N MET A 24 11.90 -2.35 0.37
CA MET A 24 11.79 -1.88 1.75
C MET A 24 11.69 -3.05 2.74
N LEU A 25 10.85 -4.04 2.46
CA LEU A 25 10.71 -5.22 3.31
C LEU A 25 12.00 -6.05 3.34
N ASP A 26 12.63 -6.23 2.18
CA ASP A 26 13.92 -6.93 2.06
C ASP A 26 15.03 -6.25 2.88
N ALA A 27 15.09 -4.91 2.84
CA ALA A 27 16.08 -4.15 3.57
C ALA A 27 15.83 -4.12 5.09
N LEU A 28 14.58 -3.98 5.51
CA LEU A 28 14.23 -3.76 6.92
C LEU A 28 14.02 -5.05 7.72
N GLN A 29 13.66 -6.16 7.07
CA GLN A 29 13.35 -7.45 7.70
C GLN A 29 12.51 -7.31 8.99
N PRO A 30 11.37 -6.62 8.95
CA PRO A 30 10.62 -6.31 10.17
C PRO A 30 10.02 -7.56 10.82
N GLN A 31 9.87 -7.57 12.14
CA GLN A 31 9.15 -8.64 12.84
C GLN A 31 7.62 -8.50 12.74
N HIS A 32 7.13 -7.27 12.59
CA HIS A 32 5.71 -6.96 12.50
C HIS A 32 5.47 -5.86 11.46
N ILE A 33 4.37 -5.97 10.71
CA ILE A 33 3.94 -5.02 9.69
C ILE A 33 2.55 -4.51 10.04
N ILE A 34 2.37 -3.18 9.98
CA ILE A 34 1.08 -2.50 10.16
C ILE A 34 0.88 -1.60 8.94
N PRO A 35 0.11 -2.02 7.92
CA PRO A 35 -0.23 -1.17 6.78
C PRO A 35 -1.02 0.07 7.24
N ALA A 36 -0.68 1.24 6.71
CA ALA A 36 -1.30 2.53 7.10
C ALA A 36 -1.34 3.52 5.92
N HIS A 37 -1.95 4.69 6.14
CA HIS A 37 -1.98 5.84 5.20
C HIS A 37 -2.86 5.62 3.93
N GLN A 38 -3.62 4.53 3.84
CA GLN A 38 -4.57 4.28 2.75
C GLN A 38 -5.90 3.72 3.31
N GLU A 39 -6.93 3.69 2.47
CA GLU A 39 -8.15 2.92 2.74
C GLU A 39 -7.94 1.42 2.46
N MET A 40 -8.86 0.56 2.93
CA MET A 40 -8.70 -0.90 2.90
C MET A 40 -8.42 -1.46 1.49
N SER A 41 -9.06 -0.91 0.46
CA SER A 41 -8.82 -1.28 -0.95
C SER A 41 -7.38 -1.00 -1.37
N GLY A 42 -6.79 0.09 -0.87
CA GLY A 42 -5.41 0.48 -1.09
C GLY A 42 -4.37 -0.40 -0.37
N PHE A 43 -4.78 -1.18 0.65
CA PHE A 43 -3.88 -2.11 1.33
C PHE A 43 -3.70 -3.44 0.62
N SER A 44 -4.68 -3.88 -0.19
CA SER A 44 -4.73 -5.22 -0.78
C SER A 44 -3.38 -5.65 -1.39
N GLY A 45 -2.82 -4.86 -2.28
CA GLY A 45 -1.53 -5.17 -2.92
C GLY A 45 -0.34 -5.23 -1.96
N TYR A 46 -0.31 -4.41 -0.91
CA TYR A 46 0.77 -4.46 0.09
C TYR A 46 0.62 -5.64 1.05
N VAL A 47 -0.62 -5.98 1.40
CA VAL A 47 -0.96 -7.16 2.21
C VAL A 47 -0.61 -8.45 1.47
N ASP A 48 -0.91 -8.54 0.18
CA ASP A 48 -0.57 -9.68 -0.65
C ASP A 48 0.95 -9.82 -0.78
N LEU A 49 1.66 -8.71 -1.01
CA LEU A 49 3.11 -8.69 -1.06
C LEU A 49 3.75 -9.18 0.25
N ALA A 50 3.32 -8.64 1.39
CA ALA A 50 3.82 -9.05 2.70
C ALA A 50 3.49 -10.53 2.98
N SER A 51 2.29 -10.99 2.64
CA SER A 51 1.91 -12.40 2.82
C SER A 51 2.79 -13.34 1.98
N ASN A 52 3.10 -12.96 0.75
CA ASN A 52 4.00 -13.71 -0.13
C ASN A 52 5.45 -13.76 0.39
N GLN A 53 5.87 -12.78 1.19
CA GLN A 53 7.17 -12.80 1.88
C GLN A 53 7.16 -13.60 3.21
N GLY A 54 6.02 -14.21 3.57
CA GLY A 54 5.92 -15.13 4.71
C GLY A 54 5.30 -14.55 5.98
N TYR A 55 4.86 -13.29 5.93
CA TYR A 55 4.02 -12.70 6.98
C TYR A 55 2.62 -13.33 6.96
N LYS A 56 1.97 -13.38 8.13
CA LYS A 56 0.67 -13.99 8.37
C LYS A 56 -0.25 -12.97 9.04
N LEU A 57 -1.42 -12.80 8.42
CA LEU A 57 -2.50 -11.98 8.95
C LEU A 57 -2.83 -12.38 10.39
N GLY A 58 -2.96 -11.38 11.26
CA GLY A 58 -3.30 -11.56 12.68
C GLY A 58 -2.17 -12.11 13.56
N ARG A 59 -1.00 -12.43 13.00
CA ARG A 59 0.21 -12.83 13.76
C ARG A 59 1.27 -11.73 13.72
N ASP A 60 1.74 -11.43 12.51
CA ASP A 60 2.80 -10.45 12.27
C ASP A 60 2.47 -9.47 11.13
N LEU A 61 1.34 -9.66 10.46
CA LEU A 61 0.70 -8.67 9.59
C LEU A 61 -0.62 -8.21 10.20
N HIS A 62 -0.68 -6.96 10.62
CA HIS A 62 -1.79 -6.38 11.38
C HIS A 62 -2.52 -5.34 10.53
N VAL A 63 -3.65 -5.76 9.94
CA VAL A 63 -4.53 -4.85 9.19
C VAL A 63 -5.62 -4.31 10.09
N THR A 64 -5.83 -3.00 10.06
CA THR A 64 -6.94 -2.38 10.79
C THR A 64 -8.24 -2.75 10.09
N LEU A 65 -9.03 -3.63 10.69
CA LEU A 65 -10.38 -3.91 10.24
C LEU A 65 -11.27 -2.70 10.59
N MET A 66 -11.96 -2.12 9.60
CA MET A 66 -13.18 -1.39 9.91
C MET A 66 -14.23 -2.45 10.25
N GLU A 67 -14.61 -2.56 11.52
CA GLU A 67 -15.88 -3.20 11.85
C GLU A 67 -16.98 -2.42 11.12
N THR A 68 -17.58 -3.02 10.09
CA THR A 68 -18.94 -2.64 9.73
C THR A 68 -19.79 -3.07 10.91
N SER A 69 -20.14 -2.14 11.79
CA SER A 69 -21.19 -2.35 12.78
C SER A 69 -22.42 -2.80 12.02
N SER A 70 -22.65 -4.11 12.06
CA SER A 70 -23.84 -4.74 11.52
C SER A 70 -24.92 -4.47 12.55
N ASN A 71 -25.84 -3.56 12.22
CA ASN A 71 -27.11 -3.44 12.91
C ASN A 71 -28.18 -4.14 12.07
#